data_AF-A0A1V5NSR3-F1
#
_entry.id   AF-A0A1V5NSR3-F1
#
_cell.length_a   1.000
_cell.length_b   1.000
_cell.length_c   1.000
_cell.angle_alpha   90.00
_cell.angle_beta   90.00
_cell.angle_gamma   90.00
#
_symmetry.space_group_name_H-M   'P 1'
#
loop_
_entity.id
_entity.type
_entity.pdbx_description
1 polymer ?
#
loop_
_entity_poly.entity_id
_entity_poly.type
_entity_poly.pdbx_seq_one_letter_code
_entity_poly.pdbx_strand_id
1 'polypeptide(L)' 'MHLNDYKVRVLDEKDGTGAYVRVHIDTGDGRHSWGTVGVSQNIIEASWQALADSIAYGLLQGSDAGCKSDEK' A
#
# COMPACT_ATOMS: atom_id res chain seq x y z
N MET A 1 -13.94 -0.85 2.69
CA MET A 1 -12.58 -0.99 2.15
C MET A 1 -12.62 -0.72 0.66
N HIS A 2 -12.04 0.40 0.25
CA HIS A 2 -12.01 0.88 -1.13
C HIS A 2 -10.57 1.18 -1.53
N LEU A 3 -10.22 0.83 -2.76
CA LEU A 3 -8.95 1.21 -3.37
C LEU A 3 -9.09 2.64 -3.91
N ASN A 4 -8.36 3.58 -3.32
CA ASN A 4 -8.43 4.99 -3.69
C ASN A 4 -7.48 5.32 -4.84
N ASP A 5 -6.27 4.77 -4.80
CA ASP A 5 -5.24 5.08 -5.79
C ASP A 5 -4.29 3.89 -5.97
N TYR A 6 -3.88 3.70 -7.23
CA TYR A 6 -2.89 2.69 -7.60
C TYR A 6 -1.88 3.33 -8.55
N LYS A 7 -0.67 3.56 -8.05
CA LYS A 7 0.41 4.21 -8.79
C LYS A 7 1.63 3.34 -8.88
N VAL A 8 2.13 3.18 -10.10
CA VAL A 8 3.36 2.43 -10.39
C VAL A 8 4.42 3.38 -10.92
N ARG A 9 5.64 3.28 -10.41
CA ARG A 9 6.80 4.02 -10.91
C ARG A 9 7.99 3.09 -11.09
N VAL A 10 8.66 3.22 -12.22
CA VAL A 10 9.96 2.59 -12.45
C VAL A 10 11.04 3.49 -11.84
N LEU A 11 11.88 2.93 -10.97
CA LEU A 11 12.92 3.65 -10.24
C LEU A 11 14.24 3.68 -11.01
N ASP A 12 14.59 2.60 -11.70
CA ASP A 12 15.85 2.46 -12.42
C ASP A 12 15.61 2.10 -13.88
N GLU A 13 15.37 3.12 -14.72
CA GLU A 13 15.21 2.93 -16.17
C GLU A 13 16.52 2.49 -16.87
N LYS A 14 17.67 2.60 -16.19
CA LYS A 14 18.99 2.33 -16.75
C LYS A 14 19.33 0.86 -16.91
N ASP A 15 18.72 -0.02 -16.11
CA ASP A 15 19.01 -1.46 -16.11
C ASP A 15 18.16 -2.28 -17.09
N GLY A 16 17.35 -1.63 -17.95
CA GLY A 16 16.56 -2.31 -18.99
C GLY A 16 15.61 -3.36 -18.40
N THR A 17 16.03 -4.62 -18.41
CA THR A 17 15.29 -5.78 -17.89
C THR A 17 15.38 -5.98 -16.36
N GLY A 18 16.27 -5.27 -15.66
CA GLY A 18 16.46 -5.36 -14.21
C GLY A 18 15.87 -4.21 -13.40
N ALA A 19 15.08 -3.35 -14.04
CA ALA A 19 14.57 -2.12 -13.47
C ALA A 19 13.70 -2.37 -12.22
N TYR A 20 14.02 -1.70 -11.12
CA TYR A 20 13.18 -1.75 -9.92
C TYR A 20 11.87 -1.00 -10.15
N VAL A 21 10.77 -1.63 -9.77
CA VAL A 21 9.43 -1.05 -9.83
C VAL A 21 8.94 -0.79 -8.42
N ARG A 22 8.43 0.42 -8.19
CA ARG A 22 7.77 0.86 -6.97
C ARG A 22 6.27 0.97 -7.22
N VAL A 23 5.49 0.21 -6.46
CA VAL A 23 4.02 0.24 -6.48
C VAL A 23 3.55 0.92 -5.20
N HIS A 24 2.68 1.91 -5.34
CA HIS A 24 2.01 2.60 -4.24
C HIS A 24 0.52 2.32 -4.31
N ILE A 25 -0.02 1.84 -3.19
CA ILE A 25 -1.43 1.50 -3.04
C ILE A 25 -2.00 2.36 -1.92
N ASP A 26 -3.02 3.15 -2.24
CA ASP A 26 -3.79 3.91 -1.24
C ASP A 26 -5.13 3.20 -1.02
N THR A 27 -5.39 2.80 0.22
CA THR A 27 -6.61 2.12 0.63
C THR A 27 -7.30 2.92 1.70
N GLY A 28 -8.62 3.07 1.58
CA GLY A 28 -9.43 3.80 2.54
C GLY A 28 -10.70 3.06 2.94
N ASP A 29 -11.19 3.38 4.13
CA ASP A 29 -12.48 2.87 4.64
C ASP A 29 -13.47 4.02 4.95
N GLY A 30 -13.35 5.12 4.20
CA GLY A 30 -14.18 6.33 4.34
C GLY A 30 -13.88 7.20 5.57
N ARG A 31 -13.29 6.63 6.62
CA ARG A 31 -12.87 7.35 7.85
C ARG A 31 -11.37 7.55 7.98
N HIS A 32 -10.58 6.56 7.56
CA HIS A 32 -9.13 6.62 7.49
C HIS A 32 -8.69 6.12 6.12
N SER A 33 -7.62 6.71 5.60
CA SER A 33 -6.88 6.26 4.43
C SER A 33 -5.44 5.98 4.82
N TRP A 34 -4.86 4.94 4.24
CA TRP A 34 -3.48 4.58 4.44
C TRP A 34 -2.86 4.14 3.13
N GLY A 35 -1.60 4.52 2.97
CA GLY A 35 -0.79 4.16 1.81
C GLY A 35 0.23 3.10 2.17
N THR A 36 0.35 2.07 1.35
CA THR A 36 1.45 1.11 1.40
C THR A 36 2.30 1.19 0.15
N VAL A 37 3.52 0.67 0.24
CA VAL A 37 4.47 0.72 -0.85
C VAL A 37 5.20 -0.62 -0.97
N GLY A 38 5.24 -1.15 -2.18
CA GLY A 38 6.00 -2.35 -2.51
C GLY A 38 7.07 -2.02 -3.53
N VAL A 39 8.25 -2.60 -3.39
CA VAL A 39 9.38 -2.40 -4.31
C VAL A 39 9.98 -3.75 -4.67
N SER A 40 9.94 -4.08 -5.96
CA SER A 40 10.58 -5.29 -6.50
C SER A 40 10.97 -5.06 -7.96
N GLN A 41 11.89 -5.88 -8.47
CA GLN A 41 12.19 -5.96 -9.91
C GLN A 41 11.01 -6.53 -10.71
N ASN A 42 10.11 -7.28 -10.06
CA ASN A 42 8.90 -7.80 -10.68
C ASN A 42 7.68 -6.99 -10.23
N ILE A 43 6.93 -6.45 -11.19
CA ILE A 43 5.71 -5.68 -10.93
C ILE A 43 4.66 -6.48 -10.15
N ILE A 44 4.54 -7.78 -10.39
CA ILE A 44 3.57 -8.66 -9.70
C ILE A 44 3.95 -8.81 -8.23
N GLU A 45 5.23 -9.01 -7.94
CA GLU A 45 5.72 -9.17 -6.57
C GLU A 45 5.59 -7.86 -5.79
N ALA A 46 6.00 -6.73 -6.39
CA ALA A 46 5.85 -5.41 -5.79
C ALA A 46 4.37 -5.10 -5.46
N SER A 47 3.45 -5.51 -6.36
CA SER A 47 2.02 -5.32 -6.16
C SER A 47 1.47 -6.19 -5.04
N TRP A 48 1.88 -7.47 -4.99
CA TRP A 48 1.49 -8.39 -3.93
C TRP A 48 1.95 -7.91 -2.55
N GLN A 49 3.20 -7.48 -2.43
CA GLN A 49 3.73 -6.94 -1.18
C GLN A 49 2.93 -5.70 -0.72
N ALA A 50 2.74 -4.73 -1.61
CA ALA A 50 1.98 -3.53 -1.28
C ALA A 50 0.53 -3.85 -0.85
N LEU A 51 -0.11 -4.81 -1.52
CA LEU A 51 -1.49 -5.19 -1.24
C LEU A 51 -1.62 -5.98 0.07
N ALA A 52 -0.72 -6.94 0.31
CA ALA A 52 -0.67 -7.70 1.55
C ALA A 52 -0.44 -6.77 2.76
N ASP A 53 0.50 -5.84 2.65
CA ASP A 53 0.76 -4.84 3.68
C ASP A 53 -0.46 -3.93 3.89
N SER A 54 -1.16 -3.54 2.82
CA SER A 54 -2.37 -2.69 2.95
C SER A 54 -3.47 -3.41 3.72
N ILE A 55 -3.71 -4.69 3.41
CA ILE A 55 -4.71 -5.50 4.12
C ILE A 55 -4.29 -5.69 5.57
N ALA A 56 -3.03 -6.06 5.83
CA ALA A 56 -2.52 -6.25 7.18
C ALA A 56 -2.67 -4.97 8.02
N TYR A 57 -2.32 -3.82 7.45
CA TYR A 57 -2.47 -2.52 8.10
C TYR A 57 -3.95 -2.18 8.33
N GLY A 58 -4.82 -2.42 7.36
CA GLY A 58 -6.26 -2.21 7.51
C GLY A 58 -6.89 -3.07 8.61
N LEU A 59 -6.47 -4.34 8.73
CA LEU A 59 -6.90 -5.23 9.79
C LEU A 59 -6.37 -4.78 11.15
N LEU A 60 -5.11 -4.38 11.24
CA LEU A 60 -4.51 -3.82 12.46
C LEU A 60 -5.27 -2.57 12.91
N GLN A 61 -5.58 -1.66 11.99
CA GLN A 61 -6.33 -0.44 12.28
C GLN A 61 -7.78 -0.73 12.69
N GLY A 62 -8.44 -1.70 12.06
CA GLY A 62 -9.77 -2.16 12.45
C GLY A 62 -9.78 -2.82 13.84
N SER A 63 -8.67 -3.44 14.23
CA SER A 63 -8.46 -4.00 15.57
C SER A 63 -8.26 -2.90 16.62
N ASP A 64 -7.49 -1.86 16.28
CA ASP A 64 -7.23 -0.70 17.14
C ASP A 64 -8.41 0.32 17.18
N ALA A 65 -9.35 0.24 16.23
CA ALA A 65 -10.55 1.09 16.19
C ALA A 65 -11.52 0.82 17.36
N GLY A 66 -11.26 -0.19 18.19
CA GLY A 66 -11.92 -0.40 19.48
C GLY A 66 -11.43 0.51 20.62
N CYS A 67 -10.38 1.32 20.43
CA CYS A 67 -9.75 2.08 21.53
C CYS A 67 -9.55 3.59 21.28
N LYS A 68 -10.28 4.22 20.35
CA LYS A 68 -10.33 5.69 20.25
C LYS A 68 -11.76 6.22 20.35
N SER A 69 -12.34 6.05 21.53
CA SER A 69 -13.26 7.03 22.09
C SER A 69 -12.46 8.25 22.52
N ASP A 70 -12.98 9.43 22.18
CA ASP A 70 -12.76 10.71 22.86
C ASP A 70 -11.31 11.21 22.99
N GLU A 71 -10.96 12.24 22.22
CA GLU A 71 -10.34 13.43 22.80
C GLU A 71 -10.55 14.65 21.86
N LYS A 72 -11.52 15.47 22.25
CA LYS A 72 -11.83 16.88 21.90
C LYS A 72 -12.33 17.28 20.51
#